data_AF-A0A257X966-F1
#
_entry.id   AF-A0A257X966-F1
#
_cell.length_a   1.000
_cell.length_b   1.000
_cell.length_c   1.000
_cell.angle_alpha   90.00
_cell.angle_beta   90.00
_cell.angle_gamma   90.00
#
_symmetry.space_group_name_H-M   'P 1'
#
loop_
_entity.id
_entity.type
_entity.pdbx_description
1 polymer ?
#
loop_
_entity_poly.entity_id
_entity_poly.type
_entity_poly.pdbx_seq_one_letter_code
_entity_poly.pdbx_strand_id
1 'polypeptide(L)'
;MDRAETLGTVWLGLTVGCARCHTHKYDQITQKEYYQIFAFFNNGDEVSRQVPSSPEAWAAYEKKNGDAVKRLFPLRKALDAAKAELPVKLPEWEKSMKERLAKAAAAKAVQTFEPVPITTAKAATATLIKQPDGSFRAENKAPKTDRYTLEVSHSSKPITALQIEVLPDDSLPGKGPGQHKNGNFVLTNVSASVQQGKTARALVLHSAKADFEQKTFTADKTLDADDQTGWAVSGATGKQHRLTLQFSEPVMLQAGEVLTLQLDQNYQQLGHTIGRFRVLAASEET
;
A
#
# COMPACT_ATOMS: atom_id res chain seq x y z
N MET A 1 -1.32 -1.07 42.71
CA MET A 1 -2.01 -2.31 42.28
C MET A 1 -0.94 -3.23 41.74
N ASP A 2 -0.80 -4.44 42.27
CA ASP A 2 0.25 -5.37 41.85
C ASP A 2 -0.11 -6.00 40.49
N ARG A 3 0.86 -6.09 39.59
CA ARG A 3 0.71 -6.69 38.25
C ARG A 3 0.33 -8.18 38.35
N ALA A 4 0.82 -8.89 39.37
CA ALA A 4 0.47 -10.29 39.61
C ALA A 4 -1.01 -10.46 40.00
N GLU A 5 -1.51 -9.58 40.89
CA GLU A 5 -2.92 -9.58 41.31
C GLU A 5 -3.86 -9.16 40.15
N THR A 6 -3.42 -8.20 39.33
CA THR A 6 -4.17 -7.74 38.16
C THR A 6 -4.26 -8.83 37.10
N LEU A 7 -3.14 -9.52 36.81
CA LEU A 7 -3.15 -10.68 35.93
C LEU A 7 -4.10 -11.76 36.44
N GLY A 8 -3.96 -12.15 37.70
CA GLY A 8 -4.80 -13.18 38.31
C GLY A 8 -6.28 -12.85 38.22
N THR A 9 -6.66 -11.66 38.68
CA THR A 9 -8.08 -11.29 38.80
C THR A 9 -8.73 -10.99 37.44
N VAL A 10 -8.06 -10.22 36.58
CA VAL A 10 -8.67 -9.72 35.33
C VAL A 10 -8.56 -10.72 34.20
N TRP A 11 -7.41 -11.39 34.07
CA TRP A 11 -7.11 -12.22 32.90
C TRP A 11 -7.30 -13.71 33.15
N LEU A 12 -7.04 -14.18 34.37
CA LEU A 12 -7.17 -15.59 34.72
C LEU A 12 -8.45 -15.90 35.50
N GLY A 13 -9.14 -14.88 36.03
CA GLY A 13 -10.31 -15.06 36.90
C GLY A 13 -9.98 -15.74 38.24
N LEU A 14 -8.73 -15.68 38.67
CA LEU A 14 -8.19 -16.35 39.86
C LEU A 14 -7.88 -15.34 40.96
N THR A 15 -8.21 -15.69 42.20
CA THR A 15 -7.92 -14.85 43.38
C THR A 15 -6.51 -15.07 43.92
N VAL A 16 -5.51 -14.96 43.04
CA VAL A 16 -4.10 -15.24 43.36
C VAL A 16 -3.57 -14.40 44.53
N GLY A 17 -4.17 -13.23 44.82
CA GLY A 17 -3.78 -12.37 45.94
C GLY A 17 -3.89 -13.04 47.32
N CYS A 18 -4.79 -14.01 47.51
CA CYS A 18 -4.86 -14.76 48.77
C CYS A 18 -3.60 -15.64 48.98
N ALA A 19 -2.95 -16.05 47.88
CA ALA A 19 -1.74 -16.87 47.93
C ALA A 19 -0.51 -16.12 48.49
N ARG A 20 -0.60 -14.80 48.69
CA ARG A 20 0.46 -13.95 49.23
C ARG A 20 0.89 -14.32 50.64
N CYS A 21 -0.08 -14.65 51.50
CA CYS A 21 0.14 -14.90 52.92
C CYS A 21 0.18 -16.39 53.25
N HIS A 22 -0.52 -17.22 52.49
CA HIS A 22 -0.59 -18.66 52.67
C HIS A 22 -0.86 -19.34 51.33
N THR A 23 -0.60 -20.64 51.18
CA THR A 23 -1.05 -21.39 49.99
C THR A 23 -2.56 -21.22 49.80
N HIS A 24 -2.99 -20.93 48.56
CA HIS A 24 -4.38 -20.59 48.28
C HIS A 24 -5.33 -21.71 48.75
N LYS A 25 -6.44 -21.31 49.39
CA LYS A 25 -7.33 -22.26 50.07
C LYS A 25 -8.07 -23.18 49.11
N TYR A 26 -8.46 -22.65 47.94
CA TYR A 26 -9.37 -23.31 47.01
C TYR A 26 -8.72 -23.65 45.67
N ASP A 27 -7.64 -22.95 45.32
CA ASP A 27 -6.97 -23.07 44.03
C ASP A 27 -5.61 -23.70 44.28
N GLN A 28 -5.12 -24.51 43.33
CA GLN A 28 -3.81 -25.17 43.44
C GLN A 28 -2.67 -24.18 43.14
N ILE A 29 -2.58 -23.11 43.93
CA ILE A 29 -1.54 -22.09 43.86
C ILE A 29 -0.87 -21.99 45.23
N THR A 30 0.35 -22.49 45.30
CA THR A 30 1.18 -22.39 46.49
C THR A 30 1.68 -20.96 46.68
N GLN A 31 2.00 -20.60 47.92
CA GLN A 31 2.64 -19.32 48.22
C GLN A 31 3.96 -19.14 47.44
N LYS A 32 4.68 -20.25 47.20
CA LYS A 32 5.91 -20.23 46.40
C LYS A 32 5.65 -19.81 44.95
N GLU A 33 4.64 -20.39 44.32
CA GLU A 33 4.24 -20.05 42.94
C GLU A 33 3.76 -18.60 42.85
N TYR A 34 3.05 -18.09 43.87
CA TYR A 34 2.71 -16.67 43.96
C TYR A 34 3.95 -15.77 43.88
N TYR A 35 4.98 -16.03 44.70
CA TYR A 35 6.19 -15.21 44.69
C TYR A 35 7.06 -15.40 43.43
N GLN A 36 6.96 -16.54 42.74
CA GLN A 36 7.59 -16.74 41.43
C GLN A 36 6.92 -15.90 40.34
N ILE A 37 5.59 -15.87 40.33
CA ILE A 37 4.82 -15.00 39.42
C ILE A 37 5.10 -13.54 39.75
N PHE A 38 5.09 -13.17 41.04
CA PHE A 38 5.45 -11.83 41.49
C PHE A 38 6.84 -11.41 41.00
N ALA A 39 7.86 -12.25 41.17
CA ALA A 39 9.23 -11.94 40.73
C ALA A 39 9.34 -11.68 39.22
N PHE A 40 8.57 -12.40 38.40
CA PHE A 40 8.51 -12.14 36.95
C PHE A 40 7.96 -10.75 36.64
N PHE A 41 6.87 -10.34 37.29
CA PHE A 41 6.23 -9.04 37.02
C PHE A 41 6.87 -7.85 37.74
N ASN A 42 7.58 -8.11 38.84
CA ASN A 42 8.24 -7.11 39.67
C ASN A 42 9.63 -6.70 39.13
N ASN A 43 9.87 -6.88 37.84
CA ASN A 43 11.14 -6.53 37.16
C ASN A 43 10.99 -5.43 36.09
N GLY A 44 9.85 -4.73 36.05
CA GLY A 44 9.63 -3.64 35.09
C GLY A 44 9.53 -2.30 35.80
N ASP A 45 10.47 -1.39 35.53
CA ASP A 45 10.43 -0.02 36.03
C ASP A 45 9.12 0.67 35.61
N GLU A 46 8.40 1.21 36.58
CA GLU A 46 7.29 2.12 36.29
C GLU A 46 7.87 3.47 35.90
N VAL A 47 7.89 3.76 34.60
CA VAL A 47 8.23 5.09 34.11
C VAL A 47 7.07 6.04 34.42
N SER A 48 7.21 6.84 35.48
CA SER A 48 6.31 7.97 35.68
C SER A 48 6.65 9.05 34.65
N ARG A 49 5.81 9.17 33.62
CA ARG A 49 5.83 10.36 32.77
C ARG A 49 4.94 11.41 33.41
N GLN A 50 5.54 12.54 33.79
CA GLN A 50 4.76 13.72 34.15
C GLN A 50 4.09 14.26 32.89
N VAL A 51 2.83 13.90 32.71
CA VAL A 51 1.97 14.55 31.72
C VAL A 51 1.61 15.92 32.28
N PRO A 52 1.87 17.03 31.57
CA PRO A 52 1.46 18.34 32.04
C PRO A 52 -0.05 18.37 32.26
N SER A 53 -0.49 18.77 33.46
CA SER A 53 -1.90 18.73 33.87
C SER A 53 -2.54 20.12 33.99
N SER A 54 -1.77 21.20 33.77
CA SER A 54 -2.26 22.57 33.75
C SER A 54 -1.77 23.33 32.52
N PRO A 55 -2.46 24.42 32.12
CA PRO A 55 -1.99 25.29 31.04
C PRO A 55 -0.56 25.81 31.25
N GLU A 56 -0.16 26.12 32.49
CA GLU A 56 1.18 26.63 32.82
C GLU A 56 2.24 25.53 32.69
N ALA A 57 1.94 24.32 33.15
CA ALA A 57 2.81 23.16 33.00
C ALA A 57 2.98 22.79 31.52
N TRP A 58 1.92 22.91 30.72
CA TRP A 58 1.97 22.75 29.27
C TRP A 58 2.86 23.80 28.62
N ALA A 59 2.71 25.09 28.96
CA ALA A 59 3.56 26.15 28.43
C ALA A 59 5.05 25.95 28.76
N ALA A 60 5.35 25.47 29.98
CA ALA A 60 6.71 25.13 30.39
C ALA A 60 7.28 23.92 29.61
N TYR A 61 6.47 22.88 29.43
CA TYR A 61 6.82 21.73 28.60
C TYR A 61 7.06 22.16 27.15
N GLU A 62 6.20 23.00 26.59
CA GLU A 62 6.32 23.49 25.22
C GLU A 62 7.59 24.32 25.02
N LYS A 63 7.91 25.20 25.98
CA LYS A 63 9.17 25.97 25.98
C LYS A 63 10.39 25.05 26.00
N LYS A 64 10.36 24.00 26.82
CA LYS A 64 11.46 23.01 26.93
C LYS A 64 11.60 22.14 25.68
N ASN A 65 10.49 21.86 24.99
CA ASN A 65 10.42 20.96 23.83
C ASN A 65 10.12 21.73 22.53
N GLY A 66 10.53 23.00 22.45
CA GLY A 66 10.05 23.96 21.44
C GLY A 66 10.17 23.48 19.99
N ASP A 67 11.23 22.75 19.63
CA ASP A 67 11.39 22.26 18.26
C ASP A 67 10.43 21.12 17.93
N ALA A 68 10.12 20.23 18.87
CA ALA A 68 9.12 19.19 18.70
C ALA A 68 7.71 19.79 18.60
N VAL A 69 7.41 20.79 19.44
CA VAL A 69 6.11 21.48 19.47
C VAL A 69 5.89 22.30 18.20
N LYS A 70 6.92 22.98 17.68
CA LYS A 70 6.88 23.68 16.39
C LYS A 70 6.54 22.74 15.23
N ARG A 71 7.05 21.49 15.26
CA ARG A 71 6.70 20.46 14.26
C ARG A 71 5.26 19.97 14.41
N LEU A 72 4.72 19.95 15.62
CA LEU A 72 3.34 19.53 15.89
C LEU A 72 2.30 20.56 15.46
N PHE A 73 2.61 21.86 15.53
CA PHE A 73 1.65 22.92 15.20
C PHE A 73 1.03 22.82 13.79
N PRO A 74 1.81 22.70 12.69
CA PRO A 74 1.22 22.56 11.35
C PRO A 74 0.43 21.26 11.20
N LEU A 75 0.89 20.16 11.84
CA LEU A 75 0.19 18.88 11.82
C LEU A 75 -1.14 18.94 12.58
N ARG A 76 -1.17 19.64 13.72
CA ARG A 76 -2.40 19.82 14.50
C ARG A 76 -3.40 20.68 13.76
N LYS A 77 -2.94 21.77 13.12
CA LYS A 77 -3.80 22.61 12.28
C LYS A 77 -4.39 21.82 11.11
N ALA A 78 -3.58 20.99 10.43
CA ALA A 78 -4.05 20.12 9.36
C ALA A 78 -5.06 19.08 9.86
N LEU A 79 -4.80 18.48 11.03
CA LEU A 79 -5.71 17.52 11.66
C LEU A 79 -7.05 18.16 12.04
N ASP A 80 -7.04 19.33 12.66
CA ASP A 80 -8.25 20.02 13.10
C ASP A 80 -9.08 20.50 11.90
N ALA A 81 -8.43 20.96 10.82
CA ALA A 81 -9.11 21.26 9.56
C ALA A 81 -9.77 20.01 8.94
N ALA A 82 -9.03 18.89 8.86
CA ALA A 82 -9.58 17.64 8.35
C ALA A 82 -10.76 17.12 9.20
N LYS A 83 -10.69 17.26 10.52
CA LYS A 83 -11.79 16.90 11.45
C LYS A 83 -13.01 17.79 11.28
N ALA A 84 -12.85 19.08 10.99
CA ALA A 84 -13.97 20.00 10.80
C ALA A 84 -14.78 19.66 9.53
N GLU A 85 -14.12 19.11 8.51
CA GLU A 85 -14.79 18.69 7.26
C GLU A 85 -15.48 17.33 7.37
N LEU A 86 -15.04 16.48 8.32
CA LEU A 86 -15.49 15.09 8.43
C LEU A 86 -17.02 14.93 8.63
N PRO A 87 -17.71 15.74 9.45
CA PRO A 87 -19.16 15.61 9.63
C PRO A 87 -19.98 15.84 8.36
N VAL A 88 -19.44 16.56 7.38
CA VAL A 88 -20.09 16.79 6.08
C VAL A 88 -19.66 15.73 5.08
N LYS A 89 -18.34 15.50 4.96
CA LYS A 89 -17.79 14.59 3.95
C LYS A 89 -18.12 13.12 4.22
N LEU A 90 -18.16 12.69 5.49
CA LEU A 90 -18.38 11.28 5.82
C LEU A 90 -19.79 10.81 5.42
N PRO A 91 -20.90 11.49 5.78
CA PRO A 91 -22.23 11.10 5.31
C PRO A 91 -22.39 11.14 3.79
N GLU A 92 -21.82 12.13 3.11
CA GLU A 92 -21.85 12.24 1.65
C GLU A 92 -21.11 11.06 0.99
N TRP A 93 -19.92 10.74 1.50
CA TRP A 93 -19.14 9.59 1.07
C TRP A 93 -19.90 8.29 1.33
N GLU A 94 -20.45 8.08 2.53
CA GLU A 94 -21.23 6.87 2.86
C GLU A 94 -22.44 6.70 1.93
N LYS A 95 -23.17 7.78 1.64
CA LYS A 95 -24.28 7.77 0.69
C LYS A 95 -23.79 7.36 -0.69
N SER A 96 -22.72 7.99 -1.18
CA SER A 96 -22.15 7.66 -2.49
C SER A 96 -21.69 6.20 -2.56
N MET A 97 -21.08 5.67 -1.50
CA MET A 97 -20.63 4.29 -1.44
C MET A 97 -21.79 3.29 -1.47
N LYS A 98 -22.89 3.58 -0.75
CA LYS A 98 -24.09 2.75 -0.79
C LYS A 98 -24.71 2.70 -2.18
N GLU A 99 -24.79 3.84 -2.86
CA GLU A 99 -25.30 3.93 -4.24
C GLU A 99 -24.42 3.14 -5.22
N ARG A 100 -23.09 3.27 -5.10
CA ARG A 100 -22.11 2.52 -5.90
C ARG A 100 -22.23 1.01 -5.68
N LEU A 101 -22.28 0.56 -4.42
CA LEU A 101 -22.42 -0.86 -4.08
C LEU A 101 -23.75 -1.45 -4.58
N ALA A 102 -24.86 -0.71 -4.44
CA ALA A 102 -26.15 -1.14 -4.96
C ALA A 102 -26.14 -1.29 -6.49
N LYS A 103 -25.51 -0.34 -7.20
CA LYS A 103 -25.35 -0.38 -8.66
C LYS A 103 -24.47 -1.56 -9.09
N ALA A 104 -23.34 -1.80 -8.42
CA ALA A 104 -22.45 -2.92 -8.72
C ALA A 104 -23.16 -4.28 -8.49
N ALA A 105 -23.88 -4.42 -7.37
CA ALA A 105 -24.64 -5.63 -7.05
C ALA A 105 -25.75 -5.90 -8.10
N ALA A 106 -26.47 -4.86 -8.54
CA ALA A 106 -27.51 -4.98 -9.56
C ALA A 106 -26.94 -5.36 -10.94
N ALA A 107 -25.76 -4.84 -11.29
CA ALA A 107 -25.13 -5.09 -12.58
C ALA A 107 -24.54 -6.50 -12.73
N LYS A 108 -24.34 -7.24 -11.61
CA LYS A 108 -23.56 -8.51 -11.60
C LYS A 108 -22.25 -8.37 -12.39
N ALA A 109 -21.65 -7.18 -12.33
CA ALA A 109 -20.58 -6.81 -13.24
C ALA A 109 -19.33 -7.64 -12.92
N VAL A 110 -18.96 -8.52 -13.85
CA VAL A 110 -17.60 -9.02 -13.92
C VAL A 110 -16.77 -7.87 -14.47
N GLN A 111 -15.73 -7.46 -13.75
CA GLN A 111 -14.86 -6.40 -14.21
C GLN A 111 -14.18 -6.83 -15.52
N THR A 112 -14.49 -6.13 -16.61
CA THR A 112 -13.90 -6.39 -17.92
C THR A 112 -12.77 -5.41 -18.17
N PHE A 113 -11.62 -5.94 -18.57
CA PHE A 113 -10.44 -5.14 -18.87
C PHE A 113 -10.22 -5.08 -20.39
N GLU A 114 -10.25 -3.87 -20.93
CA GLU A 114 -10.06 -3.58 -22.35
C GLU A 114 -8.68 -2.94 -22.58
N PRO A 115 -7.98 -3.21 -23.71
CA PRO A 115 -6.70 -2.59 -24.01
C PRO A 115 -6.77 -1.06 -24.02
N VAL A 116 -5.83 -0.42 -23.33
CA VAL A 116 -5.75 1.04 -23.31
C VAL A 116 -5.08 1.54 -24.59
N PRO A 117 -5.63 2.57 -25.27
CA PRO A 117 -5.03 3.14 -26.47
C PRO A 117 -3.80 3.99 -26.11
N ILE A 118 -2.69 3.32 -25.81
CA ILE A 118 -1.41 3.96 -25.52
C ILE A 118 -0.91 4.68 -26.78
N THR A 119 -0.82 6.01 -26.70
CA THR A 119 -0.34 6.88 -27.79
C THR A 119 1.17 7.00 -27.79
N THR A 120 1.79 6.98 -26.61
CA THR A 120 3.24 7.02 -26.44
C THR A 120 3.67 5.96 -25.44
N ALA A 121 4.70 5.18 -25.77
CA ALA A 121 5.37 4.29 -24.82
C ALA A 121 6.88 4.52 -24.93
N LYS A 122 7.51 4.92 -23.83
CA LYS A 122 8.95 5.16 -23.76
C LYS A 122 9.52 4.49 -22.52
N ALA A 123 10.77 4.10 -22.60
CA ALA A 123 11.55 3.69 -21.43
C ALA A 123 12.75 4.63 -21.27
N ALA A 124 13.30 4.71 -20.06
CA ALA A 124 14.49 5.53 -19.81
C ALA A 124 15.74 4.90 -20.44
N THR A 125 15.82 3.56 -20.48
CA THR A 125 16.97 2.83 -21.02
C THR A 125 16.62 1.83 -22.11
N ALA A 126 15.55 1.05 -21.94
CA ALA A 126 15.12 0.08 -22.96
C ALA A 126 14.50 0.76 -24.20
N THR A 127 14.40 0.01 -25.28
CA THR A 127 13.52 0.36 -26.41
C THR A 127 12.23 -0.45 -26.29
N LEU A 128 11.08 0.20 -26.16
CA LEU A 128 9.80 -0.51 -26.10
C LEU A 128 9.24 -0.75 -27.51
N ILE A 129 9.17 -2.01 -27.93
CA ILE A 129 8.64 -2.43 -29.23
C ILE A 129 7.21 -2.94 -29.07
N LYS A 130 6.27 -2.22 -29.68
CA LYS A 130 4.86 -2.63 -29.75
C LYS A 130 4.71 -3.91 -30.58
N GLN A 131 3.99 -4.88 -30.04
CA GLN A 131 3.71 -6.18 -30.62
C GLN A 131 2.31 -6.22 -31.25
N PRO A 132 2.02 -7.19 -32.15
CA PRO A 132 0.72 -7.31 -32.81
C PRO A 132 -0.47 -7.52 -31.86
N ASP A 133 -0.24 -8.10 -30.68
CA ASP A 133 -1.25 -8.34 -29.65
C ASP A 133 -1.51 -7.13 -28.73
N GLY A 134 -0.92 -5.97 -29.06
CA GLY A 134 -1.02 -4.74 -28.29
C GLY A 134 -0.08 -4.65 -27.09
N SER A 135 0.75 -5.67 -26.83
CA SER A 135 1.78 -5.62 -25.80
C SER A 135 3.02 -4.84 -26.25
N PHE A 136 3.87 -4.49 -25.31
CA PHE A 136 5.18 -3.89 -25.52
C PHE A 136 6.23 -4.87 -25.01
N ARG A 137 7.24 -5.15 -25.85
CA ARG A 137 8.45 -5.87 -25.47
C ARG A 137 9.59 -4.89 -25.31
N ALA A 138 10.26 -4.93 -24.17
CA ALA A 138 11.47 -4.16 -23.93
C ALA A 138 12.68 -4.84 -24.59
N GLU A 139 13.38 -4.09 -25.43
CA GLU A 139 14.65 -4.47 -26.03
C GLU A 139 15.81 -3.73 -25.34
N ASN A 140 17.00 -4.34 -25.40
CA ASN A 140 18.21 -4.13 -24.57
C ASN A 140 18.34 -5.16 -23.43
N LYS A 141 19.48 -5.85 -23.35
CA LYS A 141 19.74 -6.97 -22.41
C LYS A 141 19.73 -6.52 -20.94
N ALA A 142 18.54 -6.40 -20.33
CA ALA A 142 18.33 -6.21 -18.89
C ALA A 142 19.05 -4.96 -18.32
N PRO A 143 18.54 -3.74 -18.58
CA PRO A 143 19.08 -2.54 -17.94
C PRO A 143 19.01 -2.69 -16.41
N LYS A 144 19.99 -2.08 -15.71
CA LYS A 144 20.10 -2.16 -14.25
C LYS A 144 18.81 -1.70 -13.56
N THR A 145 18.27 -0.59 -14.00
CA THR A 145 16.96 -0.04 -13.62
C THR A 145 16.30 0.52 -14.88
N ASP A 146 14.99 0.72 -14.84
CA ASP A 146 14.29 1.42 -15.91
C ASP A 146 12.98 2.05 -15.42
N ARG A 147 12.50 3.05 -16.16
CA ARG A 147 11.20 3.68 -15.97
C ARG A 147 10.44 3.62 -17.28
N TYR A 148 9.31 2.94 -17.30
CA TYR A 148 8.42 2.96 -18.47
C TYR A 148 7.38 4.06 -18.29
N THR A 149 7.31 4.96 -19.26
CA THR A 149 6.34 6.06 -19.32
C THR A 149 5.37 5.79 -20.46
N LEU A 150 4.09 5.66 -20.11
CA LEU A 150 3.00 5.39 -21.05
C LEU A 150 2.03 6.56 -21.04
N GLU A 151 1.69 7.07 -22.20
CA GLU A 151 0.73 8.16 -22.36
C GLU A 151 -0.54 7.67 -23.04
N VAL A 152 -1.67 8.13 -22.55
CA VAL A 152 -3.01 7.81 -23.04
C VAL A 152 -3.75 9.13 -23.21
N SER A 153 -4.06 9.47 -24.46
CA SER A 153 -4.64 10.79 -24.80
C SER A 153 -6.16 10.76 -25.01
N HIS A 154 -6.80 9.59 -24.88
CA HIS A 154 -8.23 9.44 -25.07
C HIS A 154 -8.77 8.25 -24.28
N SER A 155 -9.93 8.45 -23.63
CA SER A 155 -10.76 7.36 -23.12
C SER A 155 -12.23 7.68 -23.37
N SER A 156 -12.98 6.74 -23.97
CA SER A 156 -14.41 6.89 -24.21
C SER A 156 -15.27 6.61 -22.97
N LYS A 157 -14.68 5.96 -21.96
CA LYS A 157 -15.30 5.59 -20.69
C LYS A 157 -14.43 6.10 -19.53
N PRO A 158 -15.00 6.35 -18.34
CA PRO A 158 -14.18 6.61 -17.16
C PRO A 158 -13.30 5.39 -16.84
N ILE A 159 -12.06 5.63 -16.42
CA ILE A 159 -11.12 4.59 -16.02
C ILE A 159 -11.19 4.45 -14.50
N THR A 160 -11.68 3.31 -14.02
CA THR A 160 -11.80 3.02 -12.57
C THR A 160 -10.63 2.18 -12.07
N ALA A 161 -10.07 1.33 -12.93
CA ALA A 161 -8.92 0.50 -12.63
C ALA A 161 -8.03 0.31 -13.86
N LEU A 162 -6.76 0.03 -13.61
CA LEU A 162 -5.78 -0.42 -14.59
C LEU A 162 -5.40 -1.86 -14.30
N GLN A 163 -5.13 -2.63 -15.34
CA GLN A 163 -4.49 -3.93 -15.21
C GLN A 163 -3.21 -3.96 -16.04
N ILE A 164 -2.08 -4.13 -15.37
CA ILE A 164 -0.79 -4.36 -16.00
C ILE A 164 -0.63 -5.87 -16.11
N GLU A 165 -0.64 -6.38 -17.33
CA GLU A 165 -0.33 -7.78 -17.57
C GLU A 165 1.12 -7.91 -18.01
N VAL A 166 1.86 -8.78 -17.36
CA VAL A 166 3.23 -9.14 -17.72
C VAL A 166 3.19 -10.51 -18.39
N LEU A 167 3.83 -10.62 -19.55
CA LEU A 167 3.62 -11.73 -20.50
C LEU A 167 4.89 -12.55 -20.68
N PRO A 168 4.80 -13.88 -20.77
CA PRO A 168 5.94 -14.71 -21.10
C PRO A 168 6.33 -14.48 -22.56
N ASP A 169 7.61 -14.64 -22.85
CA ASP A 169 8.15 -14.55 -24.21
C ASP A 169 9.39 -15.45 -24.30
N ASP A 170 9.43 -16.35 -25.29
CA ASP A 170 10.55 -17.28 -25.47
C ASP A 170 11.86 -16.54 -25.79
N SER A 171 11.81 -15.27 -26.23
CA SER A 171 13.01 -14.46 -26.41
C SER A 171 13.60 -13.91 -25.11
N LEU A 172 12.88 -14.00 -23.99
CA LEU A 172 13.32 -13.49 -22.68
C LEU A 172 13.99 -14.60 -21.85
N PRO A 173 14.96 -14.26 -20.97
CA PRO A 173 15.53 -15.24 -20.04
C PRO A 173 14.46 -15.87 -19.17
N GLY A 174 14.56 -17.17 -18.90
CA GLY A 174 13.55 -17.90 -18.11
C GLY A 174 12.13 -17.89 -18.72
N LYS A 175 12.00 -17.58 -20.02
CA LYS A 175 10.72 -17.31 -20.72
C LYS A 175 9.95 -16.10 -20.18
N GLY A 176 10.64 -15.20 -19.49
CA GLY A 176 10.07 -13.99 -18.91
C GLY A 176 9.17 -14.26 -17.70
N PRO A 177 8.27 -13.32 -17.35
CA PRO A 177 7.97 -12.10 -18.10
C PRO A 177 8.99 -10.96 -17.87
N GLY A 178 9.94 -11.12 -16.95
CA GLY A 178 11.04 -10.19 -16.70
C GLY A 178 12.30 -10.49 -17.51
N GLN A 179 13.26 -9.56 -17.44
CA GLN A 179 14.55 -9.63 -18.13
C GLN A 179 15.68 -10.19 -17.27
N HIS A 180 15.45 -10.40 -15.96
CA HIS A 180 16.45 -11.03 -15.11
C HIS A 180 16.70 -12.48 -15.57
N LYS A 181 17.88 -13.05 -15.30
CA LYS A 181 18.29 -14.38 -15.81
C LYS A 181 17.30 -15.52 -15.52
N ASN A 182 16.54 -15.42 -14.44
CA ASN A 182 15.52 -16.41 -14.04
C ASN A 182 14.08 -16.06 -14.54
N GLY A 183 13.92 -15.03 -15.37
CA GLY A 183 12.64 -14.52 -15.87
C GLY A 183 11.89 -13.61 -14.90
N ASN A 184 12.48 -13.28 -13.74
CA ASN A 184 11.84 -12.43 -12.75
C ASN A 184 12.00 -10.92 -13.07
N PHE A 185 11.18 -10.09 -12.43
CA PHE A 185 11.27 -8.64 -12.40
C PHE A 185 10.94 -8.14 -10.98
N VAL A 186 11.15 -6.86 -10.72
CA VAL A 186 10.62 -6.15 -9.55
C VAL A 186 10.10 -4.80 -10.02
N LEU A 187 8.77 -4.67 -10.05
CA LEU A 187 8.09 -3.39 -10.31
C LEU A 187 8.02 -2.65 -8.98
N THR A 188 8.86 -1.64 -8.79
CA THR A 188 9.00 -0.95 -7.51
C THR A 188 7.85 0.01 -7.29
N ASN A 189 7.55 0.87 -8.26
CA ASN A 189 6.51 1.88 -8.10
C ASN A 189 5.64 2.03 -9.35
N VAL A 190 4.34 2.24 -9.13
CA VAL A 190 3.41 2.66 -10.17
C VAL A 190 2.77 3.97 -9.79
N SER A 191 2.89 4.96 -10.68
CA SER A 191 2.24 6.25 -10.50
C SER A 191 1.44 6.65 -11.73
N ALA A 192 0.43 7.48 -11.51
CA ALA A 192 -0.46 7.96 -12.55
C ALA A 192 -0.70 9.47 -12.36
N SER A 193 -0.76 10.21 -13.46
CA SER A 193 -1.08 11.63 -13.45
C SER A 193 -1.83 12.04 -14.71
N VAL A 194 -2.65 13.07 -14.62
CA VAL A 194 -3.27 13.70 -15.78
C VAL A 194 -2.56 15.01 -16.05
N GLN A 195 -2.01 15.15 -17.25
CA GLN A 195 -1.36 16.35 -17.72
C GLN A 195 -2.28 17.15 -18.62
N GLN A 196 -2.37 18.47 -18.38
CA GLN A 196 -3.06 19.44 -19.23
C GLN A 196 -2.12 20.63 -19.45
N GLY A 197 -1.55 20.72 -20.65
CA GLY A 197 -0.51 21.70 -20.95
C GLY A 197 0.72 21.54 -20.05
N LYS A 198 1.02 22.56 -19.22
CA LYS A 198 2.14 22.56 -18.26
C LYS A 198 1.76 22.07 -16.86
N THR A 199 0.47 21.83 -16.62
CA THR A 199 -0.02 21.42 -15.30
C THR A 199 -0.17 19.90 -15.26
N ALA A 200 0.33 19.27 -14.19
CA ALA A 200 0.14 17.85 -13.93
C ALA A 200 -0.62 17.66 -12.62
N ARG A 201 -1.70 16.88 -12.67
CA ARG A 201 -2.49 16.47 -11.50
C ARG A 201 -2.18 15.01 -11.20
N ALA A 202 -1.55 14.76 -10.06
CA ALA A 202 -1.32 13.39 -9.58
C ALA A 202 -2.67 12.70 -9.30
N LEU A 203 -2.76 11.43 -9.70
CA LEU A 203 -3.90 10.57 -9.41
C LEU A 203 -3.55 9.62 -8.26
N VAL A 204 -4.55 9.30 -7.43
CA VAL A 204 -4.35 8.41 -6.28
C VAL A 204 -4.81 7.00 -6.63
N LEU A 205 -3.86 6.08 -6.69
CA LEU A 205 -4.11 4.64 -6.69
C LEU A 205 -4.20 4.17 -5.23
N HIS A 206 -5.32 3.55 -4.84
CA HIS A 206 -5.55 3.17 -3.43
C HIS A 206 -5.48 1.66 -3.19
N SER A 207 -5.45 0.85 -4.24
CA SER A 207 -5.37 -0.61 -4.13
C SER A 207 -4.54 -1.17 -5.27
N ALA A 208 -3.76 -2.21 -4.93
CA ALA A 208 -3.00 -3.02 -5.85
C ALA A 208 -3.20 -4.50 -5.47
N LYS A 209 -3.53 -5.35 -6.44
CA LYS A 209 -3.71 -6.80 -6.26
C LYS A 209 -3.11 -7.55 -7.43
N ALA A 210 -2.43 -8.65 -7.15
CA ALA A 210 -1.91 -9.53 -8.18
C ALA A 210 -2.54 -10.93 -8.11
N ASP A 211 -2.52 -11.65 -9.23
CA ASP A 211 -2.89 -13.07 -9.27
C ASP A 211 -1.80 -13.99 -8.71
N PHE A 212 -0.55 -13.54 -8.77
CA PHE A 212 0.59 -14.15 -8.11
C PHE A 212 1.54 -13.09 -7.57
N GLU A 213 2.10 -13.34 -6.39
CA GLU A 213 3.10 -12.48 -5.76
C GLU A 213 4.03 -13.31 -4.87
N GLN A 214 5.26 -12.82 -4.66
CA GLN A 214 6.17 -13.43 -3.70
C GLN A 214 5.83 -12.98 -2.28
N LYS A 215 6.25 -13.77 -1.29
CA LYS A 215 5.98 -13.52 0.14
C LYS A 215 6.31 -12.10 0.63
N THR A 216 7.35 -11.46 0.07
CA THR A 216 7.81 -10.12 0.46
C THR A 216 7.76 -9.10 -0.68
N PHE A 217 7.41 -9.52 -1.89
CA PHE A 217 7.28 -8.65 -3.06
C PHE A 217 5.85 -8.69 -3.56
N THR A 218 4.98 -8.08 -2.76
CA THR A 218 3.53 -8.09 -2.90
C THR A 218 3.03 -6.90 -3.71
N ALA A 219 1.84 -7.02 -4.29
CA ALA A 219 1.27 -6.00 -5.17
C ALA A 219 1.15 -4.62 -4.51
N ASP A 220 0.79 -4.55 -3.22
CA ASP A 220 0.64 -3.30 -2.46
C ASP A 220 1.93 -2.46 -2.41
N LYS A 221 3.10 -3.11 -2.52
CA LYS A 221 4.39 -2.44 -2.53
C LYS A 221 4.62 -1.57 -3.75
N THR A 222 3.86 -1.76 -4.82
CA THR A 222 3.91 -0.84 -5.97
C THR A 222 3.38 0.57 -5.67
N LEU A 223 2.80 0.79 -4.49
CA LEU A 223 2.16 2.04 -4.07
C LEU A 223 2.84 2.69 -2.84
N ASP A 224 3.96 2.15 -2.35
CA ASP A 224 4.58 2.60 -1.09
C ASP A 224 5.71 3.64 -1.28
N ALA A 225 6.08 3.96 -2.52
CA ALA A 225 7.15 4.87 -2.88
C ALA A 225 8.54 4.43 -2.38
N ASP A 226 8.76 3.12 -2.18
CA ASP A 226 10.05 2.52 -1.82
C ASP A 226 10.64 1.75 -3.02
N ASP A 227 11.86 2.09 -3.41
CA ASP A 227 12.56 1.40 -4.51
C ASP A 227 13.15 0.04 -4.09
N GLN A 228 13.05 -0.35 -2.81
CA GLN A 228 13.54 -1.63 -2.28
C GLN A 228 12.45 -2.69 -2.13
N THR A 229 11.21 -2.29 -2.24
CA THR A 229 10.05 -3.17 -2.29
C THR A 229 9.47 -3.15 -3.70
N GLY A 230 8.40 -3.89 -3.93
CA GLY A 230 7.70 -3.90 -5.21
C GLY A 230 6.97 -5.21 -5.44
N TRP A 231 6.38 -5.35 -6.62
CA TRP A 231 5.74 -6.58 -7.06
C TRP A 231 6.69 -7.43 -7.90
N ALA A 232 6.73 -8.73 -7.62
CA ALA A 232 7.58 -9.68 -8.33
C ALA A 232 6.97 -11.09 -8.36
N VAL A 233 7.44 -11.95 -9.29
CA VAL A 233 6.78 -13.22 -9.64
C VAL A 233 7.70 -14.45 -9.66
N SER A 234 8.86 -14.39 -9.00
CA SER A 234 9.74 -15.55 -8.85
C SER A 234 8.99 -16.75 -8.26
N GLY A 235 9.23 -17.94 -8.80
CA GLY A 235 8.46 -19.16 -8.50
C GLY A 235 7.29 -19.41 -9.46
N ALA A 236 6.90 -18.43 -10.27
CA ALA A 236 5.89 -18.57 -11.32
C ALA A 236 6.30 -17.91 -12.65
N THR A 237 7.60 -17.78 -12.93
CA THR A 237 8.11 -17.25 -14.21
C THR A 237 7.73 -18.16 -15.38
N GLY A 238 7.81 -17.64 -16.61
CA GLY A 238 7.34 -18.31 -17.82
C GLY A 238 5.81 -18.38 -17.96
N LYS A 239 5.07 -17.63 -17.15
CA LYS A 239 3.61 -17.49 -17.20
C LYS A 239 3.20 -16.03 -17.28
N GLN A 240 1.99 -15.81 -17.77
CA GLN A 240 1.34 -14.50 -17.67
C GLN A 240 0.89 -14.26 -16.24
N HIS A 241 1.09 -13.04 -15.76
CA HIS A 241 0.56 -12.55 -14.48
C HIS A 241 -0.05 -11.17 -14.67
N ARG A 242 -0.88 -10.76 -13.73
CA ARG A 242 -1.57 -9.47 -13.77
C ARG A 242 -1.50 -8.76 -12.43
N LEU A 243 -1.29 -7.45 -12.50
CA LEU A 243 -1.41 -6.51 -11.40
C LEU A 243 -2.59 -5.59 -11.70
N THR A 244 -3.60 -5.62 -10.84
CA THR A 244 -4.77 -4.74 -10.91
C THR A 244 -4.62 -3.59 -9.92
N LEU A 245 -4.75 -2.36 -10.41
CA LEU A 245 -4.59 -1.12 -9.67
C LEU A 245 -5.88 -0.32 -9.73
N GLN A 246 -6.37 0.17 -8.59
CA GLN A 246 -7.66 0.88 -8.51
C GLN A 246 -7.45 2.36 -8.19
N PHE A 247 -8.12 3.23 -8.95
CA PHE A 247 -8.14 4.66 -8.68
C PHE A 247 -9.13 4.99 -7.58
N SER A 248 -8.79 6.00 -6.76
CA SER A 248 -9.67 6.46 -5.68
C SER A 248 -10.96 7.08 -6.21
N GLU A 249 -10.87 7.66 -7.42
CA GLU A 249 -11.97 8.25 -8.15
C GLU A 249 -11.88 7.85 -9.63
N PRO A 250 -13.02 7.64 -10.32
CA PRO A 250 -13.00 7.37 -11.76
C PRO A 250 -12.31 8.49 -12.54
N VAL A 251 -11.37 8.13 -13.41
CA VAL A 251 -10.59 9.07 -14.21
C VAL A 251 -11.24 9.23 -15.58
N MET A 252 -11.83 10.40 -15.84
CA MET A 252 -12.33 10.77 -17.16
C MET A 252 -11.39 11.80 -17.78
N LEU A 253 -10.86 11.49 -18.97
CA LEU A 253 -9.98 12.41 -19.69
C LEU A 253 -10.80 13.43 -20.47
N GLN A 254 -10.54 14.71 -20.22
CA GLN A 254 -11.08 15.82 -20.98
C GLN A 254 -10.29 16.05 -22.27
N ALA A 255 -10.83 16.85 -23.18
CA ALA A 255 -10.15 17.20 -24.43
C ALA A 255 -8.80 17.89 -24.13
N GLY A 256 -7.72 17.33 -24.70
CA GLY A 256 -6.36 17.84 -24.51
C GLY A 256 -5.67 17.37 -23.22
N GLU A 257 -6.33 16.56 -22.40
CA GLU A 257 -5.70 15.90 -21.27
C GLU A 257 -4.99 14.60 -21.69
N VAL A 258 -3.86 14.32 -21.04
CA VAL A 258 -3.08 13.09 -21.25
C VAL A 258 -2.90 12.40 -19.91
N LEU A 259 -3.36 11.15 -19.80
CA LEU A 259 -3.02 10.28 -18.69
C LEU A 259 -1.61 9.73 -18.91
N THR A 260 -0.72 10.00 -17.97
CA THR A 260 0.64 9.47 -17.93
C THR A 260 0.73 8.43 -16.83
N LEU A 261 1.14 7.22 -17.19
CA LEU A 261 1.47 6.13 -16.29
C LEU A 261 2.98 5.94 -16.24
N GLN A 262 3.53 5.83 -15.04
CA GLN A 262 4.95 5.52 -14.82
C GLN A 262 5.08 4.18 -14.11
N LEU A 263 5.92 3.30 -14.66
CA LEU A 263 6.27 1.99 -14.14
C LEU A 263 7.76 1.97 -13.80
N ASP A 264 8.07 2.12 -12.52
CA ASP A 264 9.44 2.24 -12.01
C ASP A 264 9.97 0.89 -11.56
N GLN A 265 11.23 0.61 -11.92
CA GLN A 265 11.86 -0.69 -11.73
C GLN A 265 13.28 -0.46 -11.21
N ASN A 266 13.35 0.10 -10.01
CA ASN A 266 14.57 0.65 -9.42
C ASN A 266 15.24 -0.27 -8.38
N TYR A 267 14.84 -1.55 -8.34
CA TYR A 267 15.28 -2.49 -7.33
C TYR A 267 16.81 -2.65 -7.32
N GLN A 268 17.42 -2.56 -6.12
CA GLN A 268 18.88 -2.51 -5.97
C GLN A 268 19.63 -3.75 -6.45
N GLN A 269 18.97 -4.91 -6.56
CA GLN A 269 19.61 -6.11 -7.14
C GLN A 269 19.58 -6.12 -8.68
N LEU A 270 19.63 -4.93 -9.29
CA LEU A 270 19.84 -4.57 -10.70
C LEU A 270 19.54 -5.63 -11.78
N GLY A 271 18.81 -5.23 -12.82
CA GLY A 271 18.48 -6.12 -13.94
C GLY A 271 17.15 -6.86 -13.75
N HIS A 272 16.34 -6.41 -12.80
CA HIS A 272 15.00 -6.91 -12.51
C HIS A 272 13.91 -6.06 -13.21
N THR A 273 14.10 -5.81 -14.50
CA THR A 273 13.12 -5.08 -15.31
C THR A 273 12.17 -6.03 -16.03
N ILE A 274 10.96 -5.58 -16.32
CA ILE A 274 9.92 -6.23 -17.07
C ILE A 274 10.38 -6.37 -18.52
N GLY A 275 10.17 -7.53 -19.12
CA GLY A 275 10.54 -7.82 -20.50
C GLY A 275 9.39 -7.65 -21.47
N ARG A 276 8.18 -8.08 -21.11
CA ARG A 276 6.99 -7.89 -21.95
C ARG A 276 5.75 -7.61 -21.10
N PHE A 277 4.98 -6.61 -21.49
CA PHE A 277 3.77 -6.22 -20.77
C PHE A 277 2.72 -5.57 -21.67
N ARG A 278 1.49 -5.48 -21.19
CA ARG A 278 0.44 -4.61 -21.74
C ARG A 278 -0.36 -3.96 -20.62
N VAL A 279 -1.07 -2.90 -20.94
CA VAL A 279 -1.96 -2.21 -20.00
C VAL A 279 -3.38 -2.25 -20.51
N LEU A 280 -4.28 -2.68 -19.64
CA LEU A 280 -5.71 -2.71 -19.84
C LEU A 280 -6.37 -1.74 -18.84
N ALA A 281 -7.59 -1.30 -19.13
CA ALA A 281 -8.41 -0.49 -18.25
C ALA A 281 -9.79 -1.10 -18.08
N ALA A 282 -10.36 -0.92 -16.90
CA ALA A 282 -11.76 -1.19 -16.63
C ALA A 282 -12.50 0.13 -16.42
N SER A 283 -13.81 0.09 -16.70
CA SER A 283 -14.71 1.23 -16.47
C SER A 283 -15.76 0.94 -15.40
N GLU A 284 -15.90 -0.33 -15.05
CA GLU A 284 -16.76 -0.81 -13.98
C GLU A 284 -16.08 -0.57 -12.63
N GLU A 285 -16.84 -0.10 -11.66
CA GLU A 285 -16.40 -0.04 -10.27
C GLU A 285 -16.47 -1.44 -9.64
N THR A 286 -15.52 -1.73 -8.76
CA THR A 286 -15.47 -2.95 -7.93
C THR A 286 -16.07 -2.73 -6.56
#